data_AF-A0A1E5GJS5-F1
#
_entry.id   AF-A0A1E5GJS5-F1
#
_cell.length_a   1.000
_cell.length_b   1.000
_cell.length_c   1.000
_cell.angle_alpha   90.00
_cell.angle_beta   90.00
_cell.angle_gamma   90.00
#
_symmetry.space_group_name_H-M   'P 1'
#
loop_
_entity.id
_entity.type
_entity.pdbx_description
1 polymer ?
#
loop_
_entity_poly.entity_id
_entity_poly.type
_entity_poly.pdbx_seq_one_letter_code
_entity_poly.pdbx_strand_id
1 'polypeptide(L)'
;MKIFKWSVETIVCKDDYSLESFSFEIEIIGDSKQEAFQIAKYRTQKLLEQKKQKFRRINICWLELKKSYHVSKYQRFIRLYESKRPRNAIMNILQLPFWKLREYEEYYNGNTKPLTQKVYLRLKEFLTNEQIRRRYKIPECEFRQFLKGIKSCATSN
;
A
#
# COMPACT_ATOMS: atom_id res chain seq x y z
N MET A 1 -0.23 1.99 9.40
CA MET A 1 -0.24 3.25 8.61
C MET A 1 -1.67 3.58 8.24
N LYS A 2 -2.02 4.87 8.21
CA LYS A 2 -3.35 5.33 7.78
C LYS A 2 -3.26 5.74 6.31
N ILE A 3 -4.13 5.16 5.48
CA ILE A 3 -4.25 5.45 4.05
C ILE A 3 -5.52 6.27 3.84
N PHE A 4 -5.40 7.31 3.04
CA PHE A 4 -6.52 8.15 2.62
C PHE A 4 -6.74 7.96 1.12
N LYS A 5 -7.96 7.57 0.75
CA LYS A 5 -8.38 7.40 -0.63
C LYS A 5 -9.19 8.60 -1.05
N TRP A 6 -8.66 9.36 -1.99
CA TRP A 6 -9.26 10.55 -2.58
C TRP A 6 -9.80 10.25 -3.96
N SER A 7 -10.93 10.85 -4.29
CA SER A 7 -11.37 11.07 -5.67
C SER A 7 -11.00 12.49 -6.04
N VAL A 8 -10.25 12.65 -7.13
CA VAL A 8 -9.79 13.95 -7.63
C VAL A 8 -10.16 14.08 -9.09
N GLU A 9 -10.79 15.20 -9.44
CA GLU A 9 -11.10 15.53 -10.82
C GLU A 9 -10.26 16.72 -11.26
N THR A 10 -9.68 16.60 -12.46
CA THR A 10 -8.92 17.65 -13.12
C THR A 10 -9.62 18.07 -14.39
N ILE A 11 -9.58 19.37 -14.69
CA ILE A 11 -10.02 19.93 -15.97
C ILE A 11 -8.79 20.53 -16.66
N VAL A 12 -8.61 20.14 -17.91
CA VAL A 12 -7.56 20.61 -18.80
C VAL A 12 -8.16 21.61 -19.77
N CYS A 13 -7.60 22.81 -19.82
CA CYS A 13 -7.91 23.80 -20.83
C CYS A 13 -6.85 23.74 -21.93
N LYS A 14 -7.30 23.45 -23.16
CA LYS A 14 -6.45 23.34 -24.35
C LYS A 14 -6.28 24.71 -25.03
N ASP A 15 -5.42 24.75 -26.04
CA ASP A 15 -5.12 26.00 -26.76
C ASP A 15 -6.31 26.55 -27.56
N ASP A 16 -7.20 25.67 -27.99
CA ASP A 16 -8.47 25.98 -28.67
C ASP A 16 -9.63 26.28 -27.69
N TYR A 17 -9.32 26.47 -26.41
CA TYR A 17 -10.29 26.65 -25.31
C TYR A 17 -11.23 25.47 -25.06
N SER A 18 -11.00 24.33 -25.71
CA SER A 18 -11.74 23.11 -25.37
C SER A 18 -11.33 22.60 -23.98
N LEU A 19 -12.29 21.97 -23.31
CA LEU A 19 -12.13 21.43 -21.96
C LEU A 19 -12.15 19.90 -22.02
N GLU A 20 -11.21 19.28 -21.31
CA GLU A 20 -11.19 17.82 -21.11
C GLU A 20 -11.04 17.52 -19.63
N SER A 21 -11.92 16.68 -19.08
CA SER A 21 -11.91 16.30 -17.67
C SER A 21 -11.30 14.92 -17.48
N PHE A 22 -10.55 14.74 -16.39
CA PHE A 22 -10.02 13.46 -15.95
C PHE A 22 -10.36 13.22 -14.49
N SER A 23 -10.75 11.99 -14.14
CA SER A 23 -11.03 11.60 -12.77
C SER A 23 -10.07 10.51 -12.31
N PHE A 24 -9.55 10.64 -11.09
CA PHE A 24 -8.59 9.72 -10.51
C PHE A 24 -8.98 9.31 -9.10
N GLU A 25 -8.82 8.03 -8.81
CA GLU A 25 -8.69 7.56 -7.44
C GLU A 25 -7.21 7.55 -7.03
N ILE A 26 -6.92 8.24 -5.91
CA ILE A 26 -5.57 8.44 -5.41
C ILE A 26 -5.50 7.98 -3.96
N GLU A 27 -4.56 7.09 -3.66
CA GLU A 27 -4.29 6.65 -2.30
C GLU A 27 -2.95 7.19 -1.81
N ILE A 28 -2.98 7.97 -0.74
CA ILE A 28 -1.80 8.55 -0.09
C ILE A 28 -1.67 8.09 1.36
N ILE A 29 -0.44 8.14 1.88
CA ILE A 29 -0.15 7.89 3.29
C ILE A 29 -0.30 9.22 4.02
N GLY A 30 -1.22 9.29 4.99
CA GLY A 30 -1.53 10.55 5.67
C GLY A 30 -2.55 11.42 4.93
N ASP A 31 -2.99 12.49 5.60
CA ASP A 31 -4.11 13.34 5.18
C ASP A 31 -3.61 14.59 4.43
N SER A 32 -2.87 14.40 3.33
CA SER A 32 -2.32 15.52 2.56
C SER A 32 -3.11 15.76 1.28
N LYS A 33 -4.08 16.68 1.33
CA LYS A 33 -4.82 17.13 0.12
C LYS A 33 -3.87 17.63 -0.97
N GLN A 34 -2.80 18.33 -0.57
CA GLN A 34 -1.80 18.84 -1.50
C GLN A 34 -1.09 17.71 -2.25
N GLU A 35 -0.75 16.61 -1.57
CA GLU A 35 -0.14 15.46 -2.22
C GLU A 35 -1.10 14.81 -3.24
N ALA A 36 -2.38 14.67 -2.89
CA ALA A 36 -3.40 14.19 -3.82
C ALA A 36 -3.51 15.08 -5.07
N PHE A 37 -3.45 16.41 -4.91
CA PHE A 37 -3.43 17.36 -6.03
C PHE A 37 -2.22 17.19 -6.93
N GLN A 38 -1.02 17.09 -6.35
CA GLN A 38 0.21 16.95 -7.13
C GLN A 38 0.20 15.63 -7.93
N ILE A 39 -0.27 14.54 -7.32
CA ILE A 39 -0.41 13.25 -8.02
C ILE A 39 -1.44 13.34 -9.15
N ALA A 40 -2.60 13.96 -8.92
CA ALA A 40 -3.63 14.14 -9.95
C ALA A 40 -3.11 14.96 -11.14
N LYS A 41 -2.44 16.09 -10.85
CA LYS A 41 -1.83 16.94 -11.87
C LYS A 41 -0.78 16.19 -12.67
N TYR A 42 0.13 15.48 -12.00
CA TYR A 42 1.16 14.67 -12.65
C TYR A 42 0.56 13.58 -13.56
N ARG A 43 -0.46 12.84 -13.09
CA ARG A 43 -1.15 11.83 -13.89
C ARG A 43 -1.83 12.43 -15.11
N THR A 44 -2.48 13.59 -14.94
CA THR A 44 -3.09 14.33 -16.04
C THR A 44 -2.05 14.72 -17.09
N GLN A 45 -0.92 15.31 -16.67
CA GLN A 45 0.18 15.67 -17.57
C GLN A 45 0.71 14.45 -18.33
N LYS A 46 0.94 13.33 -17.65
CA LYS A 46 1.42 12.09 -18.29
C LYS A 46 0.45 11.54 -19.33
N LEU A 47 -0.86 11.61 -19.08
CA LEU A 47 -1.87 11.21 -20.06
C LEU A 47 -1.88 12.14 -21.28
N LEU A 48 -1.76 13.45 -21.08
CA LEU A 48 -1.69 14.42 -22.18
C LEU A 48 -0.42 14.23 -23.03
N GLU A 49 0.73 13.98 -22.39
CA GLU A 49 1.99 13.63 -23.06
C GLU A 49 1.84 12.38 -23.93
N GLN A 50 1.22 11.32 -23.40
CA GLN A 50 0.94 10.08 -24.16
C GLN A 50 0.03 10.33 -25.36
N LYS A 51 -0.97 11.20 -25.20
CA LYS A 51 -1.88 11.63 -26.29
C LYS A 51 -1.24 12.64 -27.25
N LYS A 52 -0.01 13.11 -26.99
CA LYS A 52 0.65 14.21 -27.72
C LYS A 52 -0.19 15.49 -27.77
N GLN A 53 -0.97 15.75 -26.74
CA GLN A 53 -1.86 16.91 -26.65
C GLN A 53 -1.18 18.05 -25.90
N LYS A 54 -1.19 19.25 -26.50
CA LYS A 54 -0.79 20.49 -25.83
C LYS A 54 -1.93 20.98 -24.94
N PHE A 55 -1.57 21.65 -23.85
CA PHE A 55 -2.51 22.22 -22.91
C PHE A 55 -1.96 23.55 -22.37
N ARG A 56 -2.85 24.49 -22.06
CA ARG A 56 -2.50 25.75 -21.41
C ARG A 56 -2.40 25.60 -19.90
N ARG A 57 -3.41 24.96 -19.32
CA ARG A 57 -3.55 24.86 -17.87
C ARG A 57 -4.30 23.59 -17.46
N ILE A 58 -3.91 23.07 -16.31
CA ILE A 58 -4.60 21.98 -15.61
C ILE A 58 -5.08 22.54 -14.28
N ASN A 59 -6.38 22.41 -14.01
CA ASN A 59 -7.02 22.81 -12.77
C ASN A 59 -7.57 21.60 -12.04
N ILE A 60 -7.58 21.64 -10.72
CA ILE A 60 -8.39 20.71 -9.92
C ILE A 60 -9.78 21.31 -9.80
N CYS A 61 -10.82 20.57 -10.19
CA CYS A 61 -12.21 21.03 -10.11
C CYS A 61 -13.00 20.36 -9.00
N TRP A 62 -12.61 19.14 -8.61
CA TRP A 62 -13.26 18.40 -7.53
C TRP A 62 -12.25 17.62 -6.70
N LEU A 63 -12.50 17.56 -5.40
CA LEU A 63 -11.74 16.75 -4.46
C LEU A 63 -12.67 16.22 -3.37
N GLU A 64 -12.67 14.91 -3.18
CA GLU A 64 -13.49 14.25 -2.18
C GLU A 64 -12.70 13.14 -1.47
N LEU A 65 -12.74 13.14 -0.14
CA LEU A 65 -12.23 12.02 0.64
C LEU A 65 -13.27 10.89 0.60
N LYS A 66 -12.98 9.82 -0.14
CA LYS A 66 -13.88 8.67 -0.23
C LYS A 66 -13.83 7.79 1.01
N LYS A 67 -12.63 7.52 1.52
CA LYS A 67 -12.45 6.74 2.76
C LYS A 67 -11.06 6.91 3.35
N SER A 68 -10.95 6.66 4.65
CA SER A 68 -9.66 6.44 5.31
C SER A 68 -9.67 5.09 6.01
N TYR A 69 -8.54 4.39 5.99
CA TYR A 69 -8.42 3.07 6.60
C TYR A 69 -6.99 2.79 7.05
N HIS A 70 -6.84 1.88 8.03
CA HIS A 70 -5.53 1.47 8.53
C HIS A 70 -5.08 0.18 7.85
N VAL A 71 -3.80 0.14 7.46
CA VAL A 71 -3.16 -1.08 6.96
C VAL A 71 -1.78 -1.27 7.59
N SER A 72 -1.31 -2.51 7.62
CA SER A 72 0.09 -2.80 7.94
C SER A 72 1.01 -2.43 6.76
N LYS A 73 2.31 -2.26 7.04
CA LYS A 73 3.32 -2.07 5.97
C LYS A 73 3.32 -3.24 4.99
N TYR A 74 3.11 -4.46 5.48
CA TYR A 74 3.05 -5.67 4.65
C TYR A 74 1.80 -5.72 3.76
N GLN A 75 0.61 -5.39 4.30
CA GLN A 75 -0.61 -5.30 3.50
C GLN A 75 -0.50 -4.25 2.39
N ARG A 76 0.15 -3.10 2.67
CA ARG A 76 0.42 -2.09 1.64
C ARG A 76 1.46 -2.59 0.63
N PHE A 77 2.48 -3.31 1.08
CA PHE A 77 3.44 -3.97 0.21
C PHE A 77 2.76 -4.89 -0.80
N ILE A 78 1.86 -5.78 -0.35
CA ILE A 78 1.13 -6.71 -1.23
C ILE A 78 0.49 -5.96 -2.40
N ARG A 79 -0.31 -4.92 -2.10
CA ARG A 79 -1.00 -4.13 -3.14
C ARG A 79 -0.04 -3.45 -4.11
N LEU A 80 1.05 -2.89 -3.60
CA LEU A 80 2.06 -2.23 -4.44
C LEU A 80 2.79 -3.25 -5.34
N TYR A 81 3.10 -4.42 -4.78
CA TYR A 81 3.77 -5.51 -5.47
C TYR A 81 2.90 -6.11 -6.57
N GLU A 82 1.63 -6.40 -6.29
CA GLU A 82 0.62 -6.86 -7.26
C GLU A 82 0.38 -5.85 -8.38
N SER A 83 0.42 -4.54 -8.06
CA SER A 83 0.35 -3.47 -9.06
C SER A 83 1.63 -3.29 -9.89
N LYS A 84 2.59 -4.23 -9.80
CA LYS A 84 3.86 -4.26 -10.51
C LYS A 84 4.71 -3.01 -10.32
N ARG A 85 4.66 -2.39 -9.14
CA ARG A 85 5.50 -1.23 -8.84
C ARG A 85 6.97 -1.64 -8.73
N PRO A 86 7.92 -0.83 -9.25
CA PRO A 86 9.34 -1.10 -9.10
C PRO A 86 9.76 -1.18 -7.63
N ARG A 87 10.68 -2.10 -7.30
CA ARG A 87 11.16 -2.33 -5.92
C ARG A 87 11.60 -1.05 -5.21
N ASN A 88 12.37 -0.20 -5.91
CA ASN A 88 12.83 1.08 -5.37
C ASN A 88 11.67 2.02 -4.98
N ALA A 89 10.60 2.05 -5.78
CA ALA A 89 9.42 2.84 -5.48
C ALA A 89 8.70 2.31 -4.23
N ILE A 90 8.58 0.98 -4.11
CA ILE A 90 7.97 0.34 -2.93
C ILE A 90 8.79 0.64 -1.67
N MET A 91 10.11 0.54 -1.74
CA MET A 91 11.01 0.89 -0.62
C MET A 91 10.81 2.33 -0.16
N ASN A 92 10.76 3.27 -1.10
CA ASN A 92 10.59 4.69 -0.80
C ASN A 92 9.22 4.97 -0.18
N ILE A 93 8.15 4.43 -0.76
CA ILE A 93 6.77 4.62 -0.27
C ILE A 93 6.60 4.04 1.14
N LEU A 94 7.16 2.85 1.39
CA LEU A 94 7.00 2.16 2.67
C LEU A 94 8.07 2.53 3.70
N GLN A 95 9.07 3.32 3.29
CA GLN A 95 10.29 3.59 4.04
C GLN A 95 10.88 2.29 4.60
N LEU A 96 11.20 1.37 3.70
CA LEU A 96 11.75 0.06 4.02
C LEU A 96 13.18 -0.06 3.50
N PRO A 97 14.12 -0.57 4.31
CA PRO A 97 15.43 -0.97 3.80
C PRO A 97 15.30 -2.21 2.91
N PHE A 98 16.28 -2.42 2.03
CA PHE A 98 16.30 -3.51 1.05
C PHE A 98 16.07 -4.89 1.68
N TRP A 99 16.75 -5.20 2.78
CA TRP A 99 16.64 -6.49 3.46
C TRP A 99 15.21 -6.76 3.97
N LYS A 100 14.47 -5.71 4.37
CA LYS A 100 13.10 -5.85 4.86
C LYS A 100 12.11 -6.05 3.71
N LEU A 101 12.35 -5.40 2.56
CA LEU A 101 11.58 -5.67 1.34
C LEU A 101 11.76 -7.13 0.92
N ARG A 102 12.99 -7.64 0.92
CA ARG A 102 13.28 -9.03 0.60
C ARG A 102 12.56 -10.01 1.53
N GLU A 103 12.52 -9.73 2.83
CA GLU A 103 11.74 -10.53 3.80
C GLU A 103 10.25 -10.60 3.41
N TYR A 104 9.67 -9.47 2.99
CA TYR A 104 8.27 -9.42 2.56
C TYR A 104 8.03 -10.19 1.27
N GLU A 105 8.93 -10.08 0.29
CA GLU A 105 8.86 -10.84 -0.97
C GLU A 105 9.01 -12.35 -0.73
N GLU A 106 9.96 -12.77 0.11
CA GLU A 106 10.14 -14.19 0.47
C GLU A 106 8.87 -14.78 1.10
N TYR A 107 8.27 -14.05 2.04
CA TYR A 107 7.04 -14.50 2.70
C TYR A 107 5.83 -14.50 1.75
N TYR A 108 5.66 -13.44 0.95
CA TYR A 108 4.56 -13.34 -0.03
C TYR A 108 4.62 -14.43 -1.10
N ASN A 109 5.81 -14.72 -1.62
CA ASN A 109 6.01 -15.75 -2.64
C ASN A 109 5.91 -17.19 -2.09
N GLY A 110 5.63 -17.37 -0.78
CA GLY A 110 5.52 -18.70 -0.16
C GLY A 110 6.86 -19.40 0.06
N ASN A 111 7.98 -18.67 -0.01
CA ASN A 111 9.33 -19.23 0.18
C ASN A 111 9.69 -19.43 1.66
N THR A 112 8.80 -19.07 2.57
CA THR A 112 8.94 -19.27 4.01
C THR A 112 8.14 -20.47 4.48
N LYS A 113 8.66 -21.21 5.46
CA LYS A 113 7.91 -22.32 6.07
C LYS A 113 6.61 -21.80 6.71
N PRO A 114 5.44 -22.41 6.47
CA PRO A 114 4.21 -22.01 7.13
C PRO A 114 4.26 -22.39 8.62
N LEU A 115 3.74 -21.50 9.47
CA LEU A 115 3.58 -21.76 10.89
C LEU A 115 2.11 -22.08 11.18
N THR A 116 1.82 -23.32 11.58
CA THR A 116 0.47 -23.72 12.01
C THR A 116 0.29 -23.50 13.51
N GLN A 117 -0.96 -23.39 13.97
CA GLN A 117 -1.27 -23.24 15.40
C GLN A 117 -0.71 -24.38 16.26
N LYS A 118 -0.86 -25.64 15.81
CA LYS A 118 -0.33 -26.82 16.52
C LYS A 118 1.19 -26.73 16.70
N VAL A 119 1.90 -26.37 15.63
CA VAL A 119 3.36 -26.21 15.67
C VAL A 119 3.76 -25.03 16.54
N TYR A 120 3.04 -23.91 16.48
CA TYR A 120 3.28 -22.76 17.34
C TYR A 120 3.15 -23.10 18.82
N LEU A 121 2.07 -23.76 19.23
CA LEU A 121 1.84 -24.13 20.64
C LEU A 121 2.95 -25.03 21.18
N ARG A 122 3.36 -26.04 20.41
CA ARG A 122 4.49 -26.92 20.77
C ARG A 122 5.81 -26.16 20.90
N LEU A 123 6.10 -25.23 19.97
CA LEU A 123 7.33 -24.46 20.02
C LEU A 123 7.32 -23.42 21.16
N LYS A 124 6.14 -22.96 21.56
CA LYS A 124 5.97 -21.92 22.57
C LYS A 124 6.39 -22.37 23.97
N GLU A 125 6.40 -23.68 24.22
CA GLU A 125 6.94 -24.30 25.45
C GLU A 125 8.44 -24.03 25.63
N PHE A 126 9.19 -23.87 24.53
CA PHE A 126 10.66 -23.80 24.54
C PHE A 126 11.22 -22.48 24.00
N LEU A 127 10.46 -21.77 23.15
CA LEU A 127 10.93 -20.59 22.43
C LEU A 127 10.03 -19.38 22.67
N THR A 128 10.67 -18.21 22.68
CA THR A 128 9.95 -16.93 22.68
C THR A 128 9.23 -16.69 21.35
N ASN A 129 8.22 -15.82 21.40
CA ASN A 129 7.45 -15.41 20.22
C ASN A 129 8.37 -14.86 19.11
N GLU A 130 9.36 -14.06 19.48
CA GLU A 130 10.28 -13.45 18.53
C GLU A 130 11.25 -14.49 17.93
N GLN A 131 11.72 -15.47 18.70
CA GLN A 131 12.53 -16.57 18.18
C GLN A 131 11.75 -17.42 17.17
N ILE A 132 10.49 -17.77 17.48
CA ILE A 132 9.62 -18.52 16.57
C ILE A 132 9.38 -17.71 15.29
N ARG A 133 9.02 -16.43 15.42
CA ARG A 133 8.79 -15.54 14.27
C ARG A 133 10.00 -15.49 13.34
N ARG A 134 11.20 -15.26 13.89
CA ARG A 134 12.45 -15.21 13.13
C ARG A 134 12.77 -16.55 12.46
N ARG A 135 12.59 -17.67 13.17
CA ARG A 135 12.80 -19.03 12.64
C ARG A 135 11.93 -19.33 11.41
N TYR A 136 10.70 -18.82 11.41
CA TYR A 136 9.76 -18.98 10.29
C TYR A 136 9.78 -17.80 9.30
N LYS A 137 10.67 -16.81 9.52
CA LYS A 137 10.80 -15.59 8.69
C LYS A 137 9.47 -14.86 8.45
N ILE A 138 8.59 -14.85 9.45
CA ILE A 138 7.26 -14.24 9.32
C ILE A 138 7.37 -12.72 9.57
N PRO A 139 6.82 -11.87 8.69
CA PRO A 139 6.70 -10.44 8.94
C PRO A 139 6.01 -10.16 10.27
N GLU A 140 6.54 -9.20 11.04
CA GLU A 140 6.07 -8.93 12.40
C GLU A 140 4.58 -8.63 12.50
N CYS A 141 4.03 -7.88 11.55
CA CYS A 141 2.60 -7.59 11.53
C CYS A 141 1.74 -8.83 11.25
N GLU A 142 2.21 -9.74 10.39
CA GLU A 142 1.51 -10.99 10.09
C GLU A 142 1.56 -11.94 11.27
N PHE A 143 2.71 -12.02 11.95
CA PHE A 143 2.84 -12.82 13.15
C PHE A 143 1.94 -12.30 14.28
N ARG A 144 1.80 -10.98 14.44
CA ARG A 144 0.85 -10.39 15.39
C ARG A 144 -0.61 -10.73 15.04
N GLN A 145 -0.97 -10.75 13.76
CA GLN A 145 -2.31 -11.18 13.31
C GLN A 145 -2.54 -12.66 13.62
N PHE A 146 -1.56 -13.52 13.34
CA PHE A 146 -1.60 -14.94 13.69
C PHE A 146 -1.84 -15.15 15.20
N LEU A 147 -1.11 -14.44 16.06
CA LEU A 147 -1.31 -14.51 17.51
C LEU A 147 -2.70 -14.05 17.97
N LYS A 148 -3.26 -13.01 17.32
CA LYS A 148 -4.63 -12.57 17.61
C LYS A 148 -5.65 -13.64 17.23
N GLY A 149 -5.47 -14.30 16.08
CA GLY A 149 -6.32 -15.41 15.64
C GLY A 149 -6.31 -16.60 16.60
N ILE A 150 -5.15 -16.90 17.19
CA ILE A 150 -5.05 -17.95 18.23
C ILE A 150 -5.85 -17.55 19.48
N LYS A 151 -5.70 -16.30 19.94
CA LYS A 151 -6.40 -15.81 21.14
C LYS A 151 -7.92 -15.80 20.96
N SER A 152 -8.41 -15.38 19.80
CA SER A 152 -9.85 -15.38 19.52
C SER A 152 -10.44 -16.79 19.55
N CYS A 153 -9.73 -17.80 19.05
CA CYS A 153 -10.20 -19.19 19.12
C CYS A 153 -10.16 -19.79 20.54
N ALA A 154 -9.34 -19.25 21.44
CA ALA A 154 -9.25 -19.72 22.82
C ALA A 154 -10.37 -19.18 23.72
N THR A 155 -11.02 -18.08 23.32
CA THR A 155 -12.15 -17.46 24.04
C THR A 155 -13.53 -17.88 23.54
N SER A 156 -13.60 -18.65 22.45
CA SER A 156 -14.86 -19.14 21.87
C SER A 156 -15.22 -20.56 22.30
N ASN A 157 -14.48 -21.14 23.24
CA ASN A 157 -14.70 -22.48 23.78
C ASN A 157 -15.00 -22.39 25.28
#